data_AF-A0A6M0L4J8-F1
#
_entry.id   AF-A0A6M0L4J8-F1
#
_cell.length_a   1.000
_cell.length_b   1.000
_cell.length_c   1.000
_cell.angle_alpha   90.00
_cell.angle_beta   90.00
_cell.angle_gamma   90.00
#
_symmetry.space_group_name_H-M   'P 1'
#
loop_
_entity.id
_entity.type
_entity.pdbx_description
1 polymer ?
#
loop_
_entity_poly.entity_id
_entity_poly.type
_entity_poly.pdbx_seq_one_letter_code
_entity_poly.pdbx_strand_id
1 'polypeptide(L)'
;MSNKEYKILSQKMLELQHKYSKYISIALWEENSSKKILKNLSETGLSCGAGLTEWTITEQGFIKPCSFFPDKYFTQYSYKNFQDILLKKKTNSDVECIISWEKELNSVGLSTKNICEVIYRAIQK
;
A
#
# COMPACT_ATOMS: atom_id res chain seq x y z
N MET A 1 -26.26 2.70 -8.93
CA MET A 1 -26.73 1.52 -8.17
C MET A 1 -28.01 1.91 -7.45
N SER A 2 -29.08 1.14 -7.58
CA SER A 2 -30.35 1.43 -6.90
C SER A 2 -30.28 1.07 -5.41
N ASN A 3 -31.07 1.74 -4.57
CA ASN A 3 -31.16 1.45 -3.13
C ASN A 3 -31.53 -0.01 -2.82
N LYS A 4 -32.21 -0.69 -3.76
CA LYS A 4 -32.63 -2.08 -3.63
C LYS A 4 -31.46 -3.04 -3.83
N GLU A 5 -30.60 -2.77 -4.82
CA GLU A 5 -29.37 -3.54 -5.06
C GLU A 5 -28.39 -3.40 -3.89
N TYR A 6 -28.26 -2.20 -3.32
CA TYR A 6 -27.43 -1.96 -2.14
C TYR A 6 -27.88 -2.82 -0.95
N LYS A 7 -29.18 -2.84 -0.63
CA LYS A 7 -29.72 -3.67 0.45
C LYS A 7 -29.41 -5.16 0.27
N ILE A 8 -29.56 -5.68 -0.95
CA ILE A 8 -29.29 -7.10 -1.24
C ILE A 8 -27.81 -7.41 -1.03
N LEU A 9 -26.91 -6.52 -1.47
CA LEU A 9 -25.46 -6.66 -1.27
C LEU A 9 -25.08 -6.60 0.21
N SER A 10 -25.62 -5.65 0.96
CA SER A 10 -25.37 -5.54 2.41
C SER A 10 -25.82 -6.80 3.15
N GLN A 11 -26.96 -7.38 2.78
CA GLN A 11 -27.46 -8.61 3.39
C GLN A 11 -26.51 -9.79 3.13
N LYS A 12 -26.07 -9.98 1.88
CA LYS A 12 -25.10 -11.04 1.54
C LYS A 12 -23.77 -10.86 2.27
N MET A 13 -23.31 -9.63 2.47
CA MET A 13 -22.09 -9.37 3.23
C MET A 13 -22.22 -9.75 4.70
N LEU A 14 -23.36 -9.48 5.33
CA LEU A 14 -23.64 -9.91 6.71
C LEU A 14 -23.68 -11.44 6.83
N GLU A 15 -24.30 -12.12 5.87
CA GLU A 15 -24.34 -13.59 5.82
C GLU A 15 -22.93 -14.19 5.73
N LEU A 16 -22.09 -13.63 4.85
CA LEU A 16 -20.70 -14.05 4.71
C LEU A 16 -19.89 -13.75 5.97
N GLN A 17 -20.06 -12.57 6.56
CA GLN A 17 -19.42 -12.19 7.82
C GLN A 17 -19.73 -13.19 8.93
N HIS A 18 -21.00 -13.57 9.08
CA HIS A 18 -21.39 -14.55 10.09
C HIS A 18 -20.77 -15.92 9.78
N LYS A 19 -20.88 -16.38 8.54
CA LYS A 19 -20.37 -17.69 8.08
C LYS A 19 -18.87 -17.84 8.30
N TYR A 20 -18.09 -16.79 8.08
CA TYR A 20 -16.63 -16.82 8.11
C TYR A 20 -16.02 -16.10 9.31
N SER A 21 -16.82 -15.68 10.29
CA SER A 21 -16.41 -14.90 11.47
C SER A 21 -15.21 -15.46 12.23
N LYS A 22 -15.03 -16.79 12.23
CA LYS A 22 -13.89 -17.47 12.89
C LYS A 22 -12.60 -17.51 12.07
N TYR A 23 -12.68 -17.21 10.77
CA TYR A 23 -11.59 -17.36 9.82
C TYR A 23 -11.11 -16.01 9.27
N ILE A 24 -12.04 -15.12 8.96
CA ILE A 24 -11.76 -13.80 8.38
C ILE A 24 -12.75 -12.77 8.92
N SER A 25 -12.26 -11.55 9.13
CA SER A 25 -13.10 -10.40 9.46
C SER A 25 -13.65 -9.81 8.17
N ILE A 26 -14.97 -9.86 8.00
CA ILE A 26 -15.69 -9.25 6.87
C ILE A 26 -16.51 -8.10 7.43
N ALA A 27 -16.33 -6.89 6.90
CA ALA A 27 -17.08 -5.71 7.32
C ALA A 27 -17.54 -4.93 6.10
N LEU A 28 -18.69 -4.26 6.22
CA LEU A 28 -19.14 -3.31 5.22
C LEU A 28 -18.28 -2.05 5.30
N TRP A 29 -17.80 -1.61 4.15
CA TRP A 29 -16.98 -0.41 4.05
C TRP A 29 -17.86 0.83 4.24
N GLU A 30 -17.87 1.39 5.45
CA GLU A 30 -18.53 2.66 5.72
C GLU A 30 -17.53 3.82 5.63
N GLU A 31 -17.88 4.88 4.89
CA GLU A 31 -17.07 6.09 4.69
C GLU A 31 -16.49 6.70 5.99
N ASN A 32 -17.17 6.54 7.13
CA ASN A 32 -16.71 7.07 8.41
C ASN A 32 -15.76 6.13 9.17
N SER A 33 -15.84 4.82 8.93
CA SER A 33 -14.94 3.83 9.54
C SER A 33 -13.59 3.76 8.80
N SER A 34 -13.62 3.90 7.47
CA SER A 34 -12.45 3.96 6.62
C SER A 34 -11.63 5.23 6.84
N LYS A 35 -12.26 6.37 7.15
CA LYS A 35 -11.54 7.61 7.51
C LYS A 35 -10.60 7.45 8.70
N LYS A 36 -10.91 6.62 9.71
CA LYS A 36 -10.04 6.37 10.87
C LYS A 36 -8.88 5.44 10.53
N ILE A 37 -9.16 4.35 9.80
CA ILE A 37 -8.13 3.40 9.33
C ILE A 37 -7.17 4.13 8.38
N LEU A 38 -7.70 4.85 7.39
CA LEU A 38 -6.92 5.61 6.41
C LEU A 38 -6.20 6.82 7.02
N LYS A 39 -6.76 7.50 8.05
CA LYS A 39 -6.02 8.56 8.77
C LYS A 39 -4.76 8.03 9.44
N ASN A 40 -4.86 6.94 10.20
CA ASN A 40 -3.71 6.33 10.86
C ASN A 40 -2.70 5.75 9.86
N LEU A 41 -3.18 5.32 8.69
CA LEU A 41 -2.35 4.79 7.60
C LEU A 41 -1.71 5.90 6.73
N SER A 42 -2.30 7.10 6.66
CA SER A 42 -1.75 8.25 5.92
C SER A 42 -0.46 8.79 6.53
N GLU A 43 -0.21 8.48 7.81
CA GLU A 43 1.04 8.80 8.51
C GLU A 43 2.18 7.83 8.12
N THR A 44 1.85 6.68 7.51
CA THR A 44 2.81 5.60 7.22
C THR A 44 2.87 5.19 5.74
N GLY A 45 1.92 5.58 4.89
CA GLY A 45 1.85 5.21 3.47
C GLY A 45 2.35 6.30 2.50
N LEU A 46 2.37 6.00 1.20
CA LEU A 46 2.32 7.04 0.17
C LEU A 46 0.86 7.50 0.01
N SER A 47 0.64 8.77 -0.34
CA SER A 47 -0.72 9.33 -0.45
C SER A 47 -1.59 8.65 -1.52
N CYS A 48 -0.98 7.97 -2.48
CA CYS A 48 -1.68 7.18 -3.51
C CYS A 48 -2.09 5.76 -3.05
N GLY A 49 -1.72 5.35 -1.83
CA GLY A 49 -2.01 3.99 -1.33
C GLY A 49 -0.94 2.94 -1.67
N ALA A 50 0.11 3.29 -2.42
CA ALA A 50 1.24 2.40 -2.65
C ALA A 50 1.94 2.03 -1.32
N GLY A 51 2.17 0.75 -1.11
CA GLY A 51 2.69 0.19 0.14
C GLY A 51 1.66 0.12 1.28
N LEU A 52 0.38 0.34 0.97
CA LEU A 52 -0.70 0.44 1.96
C LEU A 52 -1.96 -0.36 1.57
N THR A 53 -2.46 -0.11 0.36
CA THR A 53 -3.60 -0.80 -0.26
C THR A 53 -3.18 -1.55 -1.50
N GLU A 54 -1.96 -1.32 -1.97
CA GLU A 54 -1.33 -1.95 -3.12
C GLU A 54 0.10 -2.34 -2.76
N TRP A 55 0.50 -3.52 -3.24
CA TRP A 55 1.90 -3.97 -3.29
C TRP A 55 2.13 -4.71 -4.60
N THR A 56 3.36 -4.65 -5.10
CA THR A 56 3.80 -5.40 -6.28
C THR A 56 4.79 -6.47 -5.85
N ILE A 57 4.65 -7.68 -6.40
CA ILE A 57 5.60 -8.78 -6.22
C ILE A 57 6.45 -8.88 -7.50
N THR A 58 7.77 -8.84 -7.37
CA THR A 58 8.70 -8.98 -8.50
C THR A 58 8.81 -10.44 -8.96
N GLU A 59 9.43 -10.67 -10.12
CA GLU A 59 9.67 -12.04 -10.61
C GLU A 59 10.55 -12.88 -9.67
N GLN A 60 11.42 -12.22 -8.91
CA GLN A 60 12.27 -12.85 -7.89
C GLN A 60 11.53 -13.05 -6.56
N GLY A 61 10.25 -12.67 -6.49
CA GLY A 61 9.38 -12.84 -5.34
C GLY A 61 9.52 -11.75 -4.27
N PHE A 62 10.21 -10.64 -4.56
CA PHE A 62 10.34 -9.52 -3.63
C PHE A 62 9.12 -8.61 -3.64
N ILE A 63 8.81 -7.97 -2.50
CA ILE A 63 7.66 -7.08 -2.36
C ILE A 63 8.12 -5.62 -2.39
N LYS A 64 7.49 -4.82 -3.26
CA LYS A 64 7.68 -3.38 -3.38
C LYS A 64 6.35 -2.61 -3.32
N PRO A 65 6.35 -1.31 -2.99
CA PRO A 65 5.11 -0.55 -2.77
C PRO A 65 4.20 -0.43 -3.99
N CYS A 66 4.77 -0.31 -5.19
CA CYS A 66 4.04 -0.36 -6.47
C CYS A 66 5.00 -0.66 -7.63
N SER A 67 4.47 -0.80 -8.84
CA SER A 67 5.23 -1.18 -10.04
C SER A 67 6.34 -0.18 -10.42
N PHE A 68 6.16 1.10 -10.10
CA PHE A 68 7.14 2.15 -10.39
C PHE A 68 8.40 2.09 -9.52
N PHE A 69 8.35 1.38 -8.40
CA PHE A 69 9.54 1.23 -7.57
C PHE A 69 10.55 0.29 -8.25
N PRO A 70 11.84 0.66 -8.31
CA PRO A 70 12.89 -0.18 -8.87
C PRO A 70 13.21 -1.39 -8.00
N ASP A 71 13.18 -2.59 -8.57
CA ASP A 71 13.36 -3.86 -7.86
C ASP A 71 14.65 -3.91 -7.04
N LYS A 72 15.75 -3.35 -7.56
CA LYS A 72 17.07 -3.40 -6.94
C LYS A 72 17.15 -2.78 -5.54
N TYR A 73 16.25 -1.87 -5.19
CA TYR A 73 16.25 -1.22 -3.87
C TYR A 73 15.23 -1.84 -2.90
N PHE A 74 14.34 -2.70 -3.37
CA PHE A 74 13.21 -3.22 -2.59
C PHE A 74 13.28 -4.74 -2.49
N THR A 75 14.38 -5.24 -1.92
CA THR A 75 14.66 -6.68 -1.75
C THR A 75 14.47 -7.18 -0.31
N GLN A 76 14.12 -6.28 0.64
CA GLN A 76 14.09 -6.62 2.07
C GLN A 76 12.96 -7.60 2.42
N TYR A 77 11.88 -7.61 1.64
CA TYR A 77 10.73 -8.50 1.86
C TYR A 77 10.43 -9.31 0.62
N SER A 78 9.84 -10.47 0.87
CA SER A 78 9.36 -11.40 -0.14
C SER A 78 7.95 -11.86 0.20
N TYR A 79 7.30 -12.51 -0.75
CA TYR A 79 6.00 -13.15 -0.53
C TYR A 79 6.01 -14.17 0.62
N LYS A 80 7.18 -14.70 1.01
CA LYS A 80 7.32 -15.67 2.11
C LYS A 80 7.23 -15.02 3.49
N ASN A 81 7.59 -13.75 3.61
CA ASN A 81 7.61 -12.99 4.87
C ASN A 81 6.77 -11.70 4.79
N PHE A 82 5.70 -11.72 4.00
CA PHE A 82 4.83 -10.56 3.79
C PHE A 82 4.17 -10.04 5.08
N GLN A 83 4.00 -10.90 6.09
CA GLN A 83 3.40 -10.53 7.38
C GLN A 83 4.25 -9.46 8.09
N ASP A 84 5.58 -9.51 7.91
CA ASP A 84 6.51 -8.54 8.49
C ASP A 84 6.28 -7.12 7.93
N ILE A 85 5.75 -7.02 6.71
CA ILE A 85 5.38 -5.74 6.07
C ILE A 85 4.18 -5.11 6.78
N LEU A 86 3.16 -5.91 7.08
CA LEU A 86 1.91 -5.45 7.68
C LEU A 86 2.10 -4.97 9.12
N LEU A 87 3.10 -5.54 9.81
CA LEU A 87 3.42 -5.22 11.19
C LEU A 87 4.37 -4.02 11.33
N LYS A 88 4.97 -3.56 10.23
CA LYS A 88 5.92 -2.45 10.28
C LYS A 88 5.20 -1.11 10.21
N LYS A 89 5.45 -0.24 11.19
CA LYS A 89 5.37 1.21 10.95
C LYS A 89 6.48 1.56 9.96
N LYS A 90 6.17 2.36 8.94
CA LYS A 90 7.10 2.79 7.88
C LYS A 90 8.48 3.06 8.50
N THR A 91 9.44 2.18 8.25
CA THR A 91 10.80 2.39 8.70
C THR A 91 11.47 3.37 7.76
N ASN A 92 12.42 4.15 8.29
CA ASN A 92 13.30 5.04 7.53
C ASN A 92 13.90 4.37 6.27
N SER A 93 13.99 3.03 6.24
CA SER A 93 14.46 2.21 5.11
C SER A 93 13.83 2.55 3.76
N ASP A 94 12.51 2.75 3.67
CA ASP A 94 11.87 2.93 2.36
C ASP A 94 12.17 4.33 1.80
N VAL A 95 12.27 5.31 2.71
CA VAL A 95 12.68 6.68 2.37
C VAL A 95 14.15 6.68 1.95
N GLU A 96 15.02 5.95 2.64
CA GLU A 96 16.44 5.79 2.28
C GLU A 96 16.62 5.14 0.91
N CYS A 97 15.80 4.14 0.58
CA CYS A 97 15.77 3.54 -0.76
C CYS A 97 15.36 4.55 -1.84
N ILE A 98 14.33 5.37 -1.58
CA ILE A 98 13.92 6.43 -2.52
C ILE A 98 15.02 7.49 -2.66
N ILE A 99 15.68 7.90 -1.58
CA ILE A 99 16.80 8.86 -1.61
C ILE A 99 17.96 8.30 -2.44
N SER A 100 18.30 7.03 -2.26
CA SER A 100 19.38 6.38 -3.01
C SER A 100 19.05 6.29 -4.49
N TRP A 101 17.80 6.00 -4.83
CA TRP A 101 17.31 6.00 -6.20
C TRP A 101 17.31 7.40 -6.83
N GLU A 102 16.85 8.42 -6.10
CA GLU A 102 16.87 9.81 -6.54
C GLU A 102 18.29 10.29 -6.87
N LYS A 103 19.27 9.95 -6.02
CA LYS A 103 20.68 10.27 -6.28
C LYS A 103 21.20 9.63 -7.57
N GLU A 104 20.84 8.38 -7.83
CA GLU A 104 21.24 7.70 -9.05
C GLU A 104 20.61 8.35 -10.30
N LEU A 105 19.31 8.65 -10.26
CA LEU A 105 18.64 9.34 -11.37
C LEU A 105 19.26 10.72 -11.62
N ASN A 106 19.56 11.47 -10.56
CA ASN A 106 20.18 12.78 -10.68
C ASN A 106 21.56 12.72 -11.34
N SER A 107 22.30 11.62 -11.17
CA SER A 107 23.60 11.42 -11.84
C SER A 107 23.52 11.35 -13.37
N VAL A 108 22.33 11.05 -13.91
CA VAL A 108 22.04 11.00 -15.36
C VAL A 108 21.07 12.09 -15.81
N GLY A 109 20.84 13.13 -14.99
CA GLY A 109 19.97 14.25 -15.32
C GLY A 109 18.47 13.94 -15.25
N LEU A 110 18.08 12.88 -14.54
CA LEU A 110 16.69 12.49 -14.30
C LEU A 110 16.33 12.63 -12.81
N SER A 111 15.05 12.53 -12.46
CA SER A 111 14.55 12.54 -11.08
C SER A 111 13.37 11.59 -10.94
N THR A 112 13.10 11.10 -9.73
CA THR A 112 11.86 10.37 -9.42
C THR A 112 10.63 11.22 -9.74
N LYS A 113 10.75 12.55 -9.78
CA LYS A 113 9.70 13.47 -10.26
C LYS A 113 9.25 13.15 -11.69
N ASN A 114 10.17 12.72 -12.56
CA ASN A 114 9.85 12.37 -13.94
C ASN A 114 9.03 11.06 -14.06
N ILE A 115 9.01 10.26 -13.00
CA ILE A 115 8.37 8.93 -12.96
C ILE A 115 7.07 9.00 -12.16
N CYS A 116 7.13 9.52 -10.93
CA CYS A 116 5.97 9.65 -10.05
C CYS A 116 6.16 10.78 -9.03
N GLU A 117 5.33 11.81 -9.14
CA GLU A 117 5.32 12.96 -8.22
C GLU A 117 5.11 12.56 -6.75
N VAL A 118 4.35 11.50 -6.48
CA VAL A 118 4.10 11.02 -5.11
C VAL A 118 5.36 10.43 -4.48
N ILE A 119 6.16 9.72 -5.26
CA ILE A 119 7.46 9.17 -4.83
C ILE A 119 8.43 10.32 -4.56
N TYR A 120 8.51 11.28 -5.48
CA TYR A 120 9.36 12.46 -5.32
C TYR A 120 9.04 13.22 -4.03
N ARG A 121 7.75 13.51 -3.77
CA ARG A 121 7.33 14.21 -2.54
C ARG A 121 7.64 13.45 -1.25
N ALA A 122 7.80 12.12 -1.31
CA ALA A 122 8.08 11.31 -0.13
C ALA A 122 9.43 11.63 0.52
N ILE A 123 10.36 12.24 -0.24
CA ILE A 123 11.73 12.56 0.21
C ILE A 123 12.00 14.07 0.33
N GLN A 124 11.00 14.93 0.12
CA GLN A 124 11.13 16.40 0.14
C GLN A 124 10.77 17.03 1.51
N LYS A 125 10.94 16.29 2.61
CA LYS A 125 10.60 16.77 3.96
C LYS A 125 11.67 17.69 4.54
#